data_AF-A0AAV5RPC4-F1
#
_entry.id   AF-A0AAV5RPC4-F1
#
_cell.length_a   1.000
_cell.length_b   1.000
_cell.length_c   1.000
_cell.angle_alpha   90.00
_cell.angle_beta   90.00
_cell.angle_gamma   90.00
#
_symmetry.space_group_name_H-M   'P 1'
#
loop_
_entity.id
_entity.type
_entity.pdbx_description
1 polymer ?
#
loop_
_entity_poly.entity_id
_entity_poly.type
_entity_poly.pdbx_seq_one_letter_code
_entity_poly.pdbx_strand_id
1 'polypeptide(L)'
;MAKSILSRGNKYRNPNGTFTAAAIRARQPFAARNAVVGLGLLSFCGFCYLWAYQSFTPDDFGDVPIPPLDEEQINKLKEKRT
;
A
#
# COMPACT_ATOMS: atom_id res chain seq x y z
N MET A 1 18.49 45.61 28.48
CA MET A 1 19.54 44.63 28.86
C MET A 1 18.92 43.31 29.35
N ALA A 2 18.08 42.62 28.55
CA ALA A 2 17.44 41.36 29.02
C ALA A 2 17.03 40.39 27.89
N LYS A 3 17.83 40.25 26.82
CA LYS A 3 17.54 39.30 25.71
C LYS A 3 18.65 38.28 25.45
N SER A 4 19.43 37.92 26.47
CA SER A 4 20.52 36.93 26.34
C SER A 4 20.32 35.67 27.19
N ILE A 5 19.24 35.57 27.98
CA ILE A 5 19.09 34.50 28.98
C ILE A 5 18.27 33.29 28.48
N LEU A 6 17.53 33.44 27.36
CA LEU A 6 16.67 32.36 26.81
C LEU A 6 17.29 31.54 25.68
N SER A 7 18.55 31.79 25.29
CA SER A 7 19.22 31.06 24.19
C SER A 7 20.29 30.08 24.67
N ARG A 8 19.98 29.27 25.69
CA ARG A 8 20.65 27.97 25.84
C ARG A 8 19.88 26.92 25.05
N GLY A 9 19.64 27.19 23.76
CA GLY A 9 18.99 26.25 22.87
C GLY A 9 19.84 24.99 22.78
N ASN A 10 19.24 23.83 23.06
CA ASN A 10 19.89 22.53 22.95
C ASN A 10 20.67 22.44 21.62
N LYS A 11 22.01 22.37 21.69
CA LYS A 11 22.93 22.35 20.54
C LYS A 11 22.59 21.26 19.50
N TYR A 12 21.83 20.27 19.94
CA TYR A 12 21.46 19.07 19.20
C TYR A 12 20.00 19.06 18.71
N ARG A 13 19.16 20.04 19.08
CA ARG A 13 17.71 20.00 18.79
C ARG A 13 17.24 21.28 18.09
N ASN A 14 16.55 21.12 16.95
CA ASN A 14 15.97 22.25 16.25
C ASN A 14 14.61 22.63 16.89
N PRO A 15 14.35 23.89 17.27
CA PRO A 15 13.08 24.29 17.91
C PRO A 15 11.85 24.10 17.02
N ASN A 16 12.03 24.12 15.69
CA ASN A 16 10.99 23.93 14.68
C ASN A 16 10.66 22.45 14.39
N GLY A 17 11.24 21.49 15.12
CA GLY A 17 11.01 20.06 14.93
C GLY A 17 11.65 19.46 13.67
N THR A 18 12.40 20.24 12.88
CA THR A 18 13.09 19.72 11.71
C THR A 18 14.41 19.06 12.08
N PHE A 19 14.92 18.22 11.19
CA PHE A 19 16.23 17.59 11.39
C PHE A 19 17.35 18.63 11.39
N THR A 20 18.30 18.49 12.31
CA THR A 20 19.51 19.30 12.32
C THR A 20 20.46 18.88 11.19
N ALA A 21 21.34 19.77 10.74
CA ALA A 21 22.32 19.46 9.69
C ALA A 21 23.23 18.27 10.06
N ALA A 22 23.58 18.12 11.35
CA ALA A 22 24.33 16.97 11.84
C ALA A 22 23.53 15.66 11.72
N ALA A 23 22.23 15.68 12.03
CA ALA A 23 21.35 14.53 11.93
C ALA A 23 21.10 14.10 10.47
N ILE A 24 21.08 15.04 9.53
CA ILE A 24 21.01 14.73 8.09
C ILE A 24 22.30 14.03 7.65
N ARG A 25 23.47 14.59 8.02
CA ARG A 25 24.78 14.06 7.65
C ARG A 25 25.02 12.63 8.14
N ALA A 26 24.59 12.34 9.37
CA ALA A 26 24.68 11.00 9.96
C ALA A 26 23.89 9.92 9.20
N ARG A 27 22.83 10.31 8.46
CA ARG A 27 21.96 9.38 7.71
C ARG A 27 22.33 9.25 6.23
N GLN A 28 23.10 10.19 5.69
CA GLN A 28 23.57 10.16 4.29
C GLN A 28 24.13 8.79 3.86
N PRO A 29 25.02 8.12 4.62
CA PRO A 29 25.62 6.87 4.13
C PRO A 29 24.64 5.69 4.06
N PHE A 30 23.49 5.76 4.74
CA PHE A 30 22.49 4.68 4.75
C PHE A 30 21.35 4.93 3.78
N ALA A 31 21.22 6.13 3.21
CA ALA A 31 20.10 6.50 2.35
C ALA A 31 19.93 5.55 1.16
N ALA A 32 21.02 5.25 0.46
CA ALA A 32 21.01 4.34 -0.69
C ALA A 32 20.66 2.90 -0.28
N ARG A 33 21.24 2.39 0.81
CA ARG A 33 20.99 1.02 1.29
C ARG A 33 19.54 0.85 1.73
N ASN A 34 19.00 1.83 2.44
CA ASN A 34 17.61 1.83 2.87
C ASN A 34 16.64 1.94 1.67
N ALA A 35 16.99 2.73 0.65
CA ALA A 35 16.20 2.81 -0.57
C ALA A 35 16.14 1.47 -1.32
N VAL A 36 17.28 0.78 -1.44
CA VAL A 36 17.33 -0.55 -2.07
C VAL A 36 16.48 -1.56 -1.31
N VAL A 37 16.59 -1.61 0.02
CA VAL A 37 15.76 -2.49 0.84
C VAL A 37 14.28 -2.14 0.73
N GLY A 38 13.93 -0.85 0.74
CA GLY A 38 12.56 -0.38 0.56
C GLY A 38 11.99 -0.78 -0.80
N LEU A 39 12.75 -0.60 -1.88
CA LEU A 39 12.35 -1.04 -3.22
C LEU A 39 12.21 -2.56 -3.32
N GLY A 40 13.11 -3.33 -2.70
CA GLY A 40 13.02 -4.78 -2.64
C GLY A 40 11.77 -5.27 -1.91
N LEU A 41 11.38 -4.60 -0.83
CA LEU A 41 10.16 -4.95 -0.11
C LEU A 41 8.90 -4.61 -0.92
N LEU A 42 8.88 -3.44 -1.55
CA LEU A 42 7.77 -3.02 -2.42
C LEU A 42 7.62 -3.94 -3.64
N SER A 43 8.73 -4.32 -4.26
CA SER A 43 8.70 -5.25 -5.40
C SER A 43 8.24 -6.64 -5.00
N PHE A 44 8.68 -7.14 -3.84
CA PHE A 44 8.22 -8.43 -3.32
C PHE A 44 6.71 -8.44 -3.07
N CYS A 45 6.19 -7.42 -2.36
CA CYS A 45 4.75 -7.31 -2.11
C CYS A 45 3.94 -7.17 -3.41
N GLY A 46 4.40 -6.32 -4.33
CA GLY A 46 3.76 -6.15 -5.64
C GLY A 46 3.76 -7.44 -6.46
N PHE A 47 4.87 -8.18 -6.43
CA PHE A 47 4.98 -9.47 -7.10
C PHE A 47 3.98 -10.48 -6.54
N CYS A 48 3.88 -10.62 -5.22
CA CYS A 48 2.90 -11.51 -4.60
C CYS A 48 1.46 -11.15 -5.01
N TYR A 49 1.12 -9.86 -5.00
CA TYR A 49 -0.21 -9.41 -5.41
C TYR A 49 -0.51 -9.71 -6.88
N LEU A 50 0.42 -9.37 -7.78
CA LEU A 50 0.23 -9.60 -9.22
C LEU A 50 0.16 -11.10 -9.54
N TRP A 51 1.01 -11.91 -8.90
CA TRP A 51 0.97 -13.35 -9.05
C TRP A 51 -0.36 -13.94 -8.56
N ALA A 52 -0.84 -13.50 -7.40
CA ALA A 52 -2.13 -13.94 -6.88
C ALA A 52 -3.29 -13.52 -7.78
N TYR A 53 -3.27 -12.27 -8.27
CA TYR A 53 -4.27 -11.75 -9.20
C TYR A 53 -4.31 -12.56 -10.51
N GLN A 54 -3.15 -12.89 -11.08
CA GLN A 54 -3.06 -13.68 -12.30
C GLN A 54 -3.42 -15.16 -12.09
N SER A 55 -3.11 -15.70 -10.91
CA SER A 55 -3.44 -17.09 -10.54
C SER A 55 -4.91 -17.26 -10.17
N PHE A 56 -5.61 -16.16 -9.89
CA PHE A 56 -7.05 -16.16 -9.65
C PHE A 56 -7.76 -16.50 -10.96
N THR A 57 -7.95 -17.80 -11.18
CA THR A 57 -8.75 -18.30 -12.29
C THR A 57 -10.22 -18.04 -11.93
N PRO A 58 -11.01 -17.39 -12.80
CA PRO A 58 -12.46 -17.33 -12.61
C PRO A 58 -13.01 -18.76 -12.45
N ASP A 59 -13.94 -18.96 -11.52
CA ASP A 59 -14.57 -20.27 -11.30
C ASP A 59 -15.19 -20.79 -12.62
N ASP A 60 -14.73 -21.94 -13.10
CA ASP A 60 -15.18 -22.53 -14.36
C ASP A 60 -16.38 -23.45 -14.08
N PHE A 61 -17.56 -22.86 -13.97
CA PHE A 61 -18.83 -23.59 -13.78
C PHE A 61 -19.26 -24.43 -15.00
N GLY A 62 -18.37 -24.67 -15.97
CA GLY A 62 -18.67 -25.46 -17.16
C GLY A 62 -18.92 -26.94 -16.89
N ASP A 63 -18.40 -27.48 -15.78
CA ASP A 63 -18.59 -28.86 -15.35
C ASP A 63 -19.87 -29.07 -14.52
N VAL A 64 -20.47 -27.98 -14.01
CA VAL A 64 -21.72 -28.04 -13.26
C VAL A 64 -22.89 -28.15 -14.25
N PRO A 65 -23.64 -29.26 -14.26
CA PRO A 65 -24.79 -29.40 -15.14
C PRO A 65 -25.86 -28.39 -14.74
N ILE A 66 -26.19 -27.47 -15.64
CA ILE A 66 -27.27 -26.51 -15.44
C ILE A 66 -28.59 -27.25 -15.74
N PRO A 67 -29.52 -27.35 -14.79
CA PRO A 67 -30.82 -27.95 -15.07
C PRO A 67 -31.55 -27.12 -16.14
N PRO A 68 -32.28 -27.77 -17.07
CA PRO A 68 -33.07 -27.05 -18.05
C PRO A 68 -34.09 -26.16 -17.34
N LEU A 69 -34.13 -24.88 -17.70
CA LEU A 69 -35.10 -23.93 -17.17
C LEU A 69 -36.43 -24.10 -17.91
N ASP A 70 -37.52 -24.17 -17.16
CA ASP A 70 -38.87 -24.15 -17.71
C ASP A 70 -39.22 -22.73 -18.22
N GLU A 71 -40.01 -22.63 -19.30
CA GLU A 71 -40.35 -21.36 -19.94
C GLU A 71 -41.10 -20.41 -18.99
N GLU A 72 -41.93 -20.95 -18.10
CA GLU A 72 -42.62 -20.18 -17.06
C GLU A 72 -41.65 -19.56 -16.05
N GLN A 73 -40.60 -20.30 -15.70
CA GLN A 73 -39.56 -19.83 -14.78
C GLN A 73 -38.71 -18.75 -15.45
N ILE A 74 -38.41 -18.88 -16.74
CA ILE A 74 -37.66 -17.87 -17.51
C ILE A 74 -38.42 -16.54 -17.54
N ASN A 75 -39.73 -16.56 -17.77
CA ASN A 75 -40.55 -15.35 -17.79
C ASN A 75 -40.60 -14.67 -16.42
N LYS A 76 -40.80 -15.44 -15.34
CA LYS A 76 -40.72 -14.92 -13.95
C LYS A 76 -39.35 -14.32 -13.63
N LEU A 77 -38.26 -14.95 -14.10
CA LEU A 77 -36.90 -14.46 -13.88
C LEU A 77 -36.61 -13.17 -14.65
N LYS A 78 -37.13 -13.04 -15.88
CA LYS A 78 -37.02 -11.80 -16.69
C LYS A 78 -37.81 -10.65 -16.07
N GLU A 79 -39.02 -10.93 -15.61
CA GLU A 79 -39.85 -9.96 -14.88
C GLU A 79 -39.15 -9.47 -13.62
N LYS A 80 -38.54 -10.37 -12.83
CA LYS A 80 -37.83 -10.02 -11.59
C LYS A 80 -36.51 -9.27 -11.81
N ARG A 81 -35.94 -9.35 -13.01
CA ARG A 81 -34.67 -8.72 -13.41
C ARG A 81 -34.86 -7.29 -13.91
N THR A 82 -36.06 -6.97 -14.37
CA THR A 82 -36.43 -5.66 -14.93
C THR A 82 -36.99 -4.79 -13.82
#